data_AF-A0A424SV99-F1
#
_entry.id   AF-A0A424SV99-F1
#
_cell.length_a   1.000
_cell.length_b   1.000
_cell.length_c   1.000
_cell.angle_alpha   90.00
_cell.angle_beta   90.00
_cell.angle_gamma   90.00
#
_symmetry.space_group_name_H-M   'P 1'
#
loop_
_entity.id
_entity.type
_entity.pdbx_description
1 polymer ?
#
loop_
_entity_poly.entity_id
_entity_poly.type
_entity_poly.pdbx_seq_one_letter_code
_entity_poly.pdbx_strand_id
1 'polypeptide(L)'
;MVNPYFDELSTVQIDDELKTCRRCNESKHYTDFAHRSYNKNGDKEYKNYCKACDKIAAKQVFNIKKQIGAIPDNHVCDCCGRDEPTILEQYKLFQRTMKKTVWTYDHDYKTGKFKGIICQPCNSVVGNLQDDITLADKVVKYIQRNYE
;
A
#
# COMPACT_ATOMS: atom_id res chain seq x y z
N MET A 1 7.90 10.42 34.27
CA MET A 1 6.76 10.62 33.36
C MET A 1 6.95 11.98 32.71
N VAL A 2 7.37 11.98 31.45
CA VAL A 2 7.60 13.20 30.66
C VAL A 2 6.34 13.44 29.83
N ASN A 3 5.92 14.69 29.62
CA ASN A 3 4.78 14.99 28.76
C ASN A 3 5.01 14.35 27.37
N PRO A 4 4.10 13.48 26.90
CA PRO A 4 4.35 12.55 25.80
C PRO A 4 4.33 13.18 24.39
N TYR A 5 4.18 14.50 24.26
CA TYR A 5 3.93 15.17 22.99
C TYR A 5 5.08 16.11 22.58
N PHE A 6 6.21 15.52 22.19
CA PHE A 6 7.37 16.19 21.60
C PHE A 6 8.32 16.84 22.61
N ASP A 7 9.46 16.18 22.83
CA ASP A 7 10.79 16.79 22.74
C ASP A 7 11.86 15.67 22.88
N GLU A 8 12.90 15.73 22.05
CA GLU A 8 14.22 15.10 22.27
C GLU A 8 14.48 13.59 22.02
N LEU A 9 13.52 12.73 21.68
CA LEU A 9 13.79 11.28 21.60
C LEU A 9 13.88 10.71 20.18
N SER A 10 15.06 10.85 19.58
CA SER A 10 15.67 9.82 18.72
C SER A 10 17.13 10.19 18.44
N THR A 11 18.04 9.90 19.37
CA THR A 11 19.49 9.89 19.11
C THR A 11 19.94 8.64 18.32
N VAL A 12 18.99 7.92 17.70
CA VAL A 12 19.31 6.81 16.82
C VAL A 12 20.12 7.36 15.65
N GLN A 13 21.40 7.04 15.59
CA GLN A 13 22.19 7.18 14.37
C GLN A 13 21.58 6.22 13.33
N ILE A 14 20.64 6.75 12.56
CA ILE A 14 20.16 6.10 11.36
C ILE A 14 21.33 6.19 10.38
N ASP A 15 21.84 5.04 9.97
CA ASP A 15 22.70 4.96 8.80
C ASP A 15 21.86 5.46 7.59
N ASP A 16 22.05 6.73 7.24
CA ASP A 16 21.29 7.44 6.20
C ASP A 16 21.52 6.81 4.81
N GLU A 17 22.53 5.95 4.68
CA GLU A 17 22.79 5.23 3.44
C GLU A 17 21.90 3.99 3.28
N LEU A 18 21.38 3.42 4.37
CA LEU A 18 20.64 2.16 4.36
C LEU A 18 19.13 2.32 4.58
N LYS A 19 18.36 1.55 3.82
CA LYS A 19 16.91 1.43 3.93
C LYS A 19 16.48 -0.03 3.88
N THR A 20 15.58 -0.43 4.78
CA THR A 20 15.02 -1.79 4.80
C THR A 20 13.81 -1.91 3.88
N CYS A 21 13.80 -2.94 3.04
CA CYS A 21 12.68 -3.22 2.14
C CYS A 21 11.52 -3.89 2.88
N ARG A 22 10.31 -3.31 2.83
CA ARG A 22 9.10 -3.85 3.49
C ARG A 22 8.60 -5.19 2.90
N ARG A 23 9.13 -5.64 1.75
CA ARG A 23 8.76 -6.93 1.13
C ARG A 23 9.75 -8.05 1.47
N CYS A 24 11.05 -7.85 1.21
CA CYS A 24 12.07 -8.89 1.46
C CYS A 24 12.76 -8.77 2.82
N ASN A 25 12.52 -7.68 3.56
CA ASN A 25 13.12 -7.39 4.86
C ASN A 25 14.65 -7.25 4.87
N GLU A 26 15.28 -7.12 3.70
CA GLU A 26 16.72 -6.87 3.56
C GLU A 26 17.02 -5.36 3.66
N SER A 27 18.07 -5.01 4.39
CA SER A 27 18.66 -3.66 4.39
C SER A 27 19.54 -3.49 3.16
N LYS A 28 19.27 -2.44 2.38
CA LYS A 28 19.99 -2.11 1.14
C LYS A 28 20.28 -0.64 1.09
N HIS A 29 21.19 -0.24 0.21
CA HIS A 29 21.45 1.18 -0.01
C HIS A 29 20.19 1.90 -0.52
N TYR A 30 19.91 3.14 -0.10
CA TYR A 30 18.67 3.85 -0.47
C TYR A 30 18.50 4.00 -1.99
N THR A 31 19.59 4.00 -2.76
CA THR A 31 19.56 4.03 -4.24
C THR A 31 19.00 2.75 -4.87
N ASP A 32 18.91 1.64 -4.12
CA ASP A 32 18.21 0.42 -4.56
C ASP A 32 16.69 0.55 -4.49
N PHE A 33 16.18 1.69 -4.03
CA PHE A 33 14.77 2.02 -4.00
C PHE A 33 14.46 3.07 -5.07
N ALA A 34 13.29 2.98 -5.70
CA ALA A 34 12.90 3.97 -6.70
C ALA A 34 12.48 5.28 -6.03
N HIS A 35 12.81 6.42 -6.65
CA HIS A 35 12.28 7.72 -6.27
C HIS A 35 10.75 7.71 -6.36
N ARG A 36 10.09 8.28 -5.35
CA ARG A 36 8.63 8.36 -5.24
C ARG A 36 8.14 9.80 -5.36
N SER A 37 8.75 10.70 -4.60
CA SER A 37 8.32 12.08 -4.41
C SER A 37 9.47 12.89 -3.82
N TYR A 38 9.31 14.21 -3.78
CA TYR A 38 10.16 15.08 -2.98
C TYR A 38 9.43 15.43 -1.69
N ASN A 39 10.16 15.48 -0.58
CA ASN A 39 9.62 15.97 0.70
C ASN A 39 9.44 17.50 0.67
N LYS A 40 8.93 18.08 1.76
CA LYS A 40 8.74 19.54 1.89
C LYS A 40 10.04 20.35 1.77
N ASN A 41 11.19 19.74 2.07
CA ASN A 41 12.50 20.36 2.03
C ASN A 41 13.19 20.21 0.67
N GLY A 42 12.59 19.45 -0.26
CA GLY A 42 13.15 19.17 -1.58
C GLY A 42 14.04 17.93 -1.64
N ASP A 43 14.15 17.15 -0.56
CA ASP A 43 14.90 15.89 -0.58
C ASP A 43 14.09 14.79 -1.26
N LYS A 44 14.81 13.86 -1.89
CA LYS A 44 14.21 12.70 -2.56
C LYS A 44 13.64 11.72 -1.52
N GLU A 45 12.36 11.42 -1.64
CA GLU A 45 11.72 10.31 -0.96
C GLU A 45 11.74 9.07 -1.84
N TYR A 46 12.16 7.95 -1.26
CA TYR A 46 12.24 6.67 -1.94
C TYR A 46 11.07 5.76 -1.52
N LYS A 47 10.69 4.84 -2.41
CA LYS A 47 9.67 3.82 -2.12
C LYS A 47 10.09 2.93 -0.94
N ASN A 48 9.12 2.27 -0.32
CA ASN A 48 9.34 1.31 0.78
C ASN A 48 9.76 -0.09 0.32
N TYR A 49 9.83 -0.31 -0.99
CA TYR A 49 10.21 -1.59 -1.59
C TYR A 49 11.37 -1.38 -2.54
N CYS A 50 12.34 -2.29 -2.52
CA CYS A 50 13.49 -2.22 -3.42
C CYS A 50 13.07 -2.47 -4.88
N LYS A 51 13.87 -1.99 -5.82
CA LYS A 51 13.66 -2.14 -7.27
C LYS A 51 13.50 -3.60 -7.69
N ALA A 52 14.23 -4.51 -7.04
CA ALA A 52 14.12 -5.95 -7.30
C ALA A 52 12.71 -6.49 -6.98
N CYS A 53 12.17 -6.16 -5.79
CA CYS A 53 10.82 -6.54 -5.41
C CYS A 53 9.75 -5.86 -6.29
N ASP A 54 9.97 -4.61 -6.71
CA ASP A 54 9.07 -3.93 -7.65
C ASP A 54 9.04 -4.60 -9.02
N LYS A 55 10.18 -5.08 -9.51
CA LYS A 55 10.26 -5.84 -10.78
C LYS A 55 9.49 -7.16 -10.71
N ILE A 56 9.60 -7.88 -9.58
CA ILE A 56 8.85 -9.11 -9.35
C ILE A 56 7.34 -8.83 -9.34
N ALA A 57 6.90 -7.84 -8.56
CA ALA A 57 5.49 -7.44 -8.48
C ALA A 57 4.93 -7.00 -9.83
N ALA A 58 5.70 -6.23 -10.61
CA ALA A 58 5.29 -5.84 -11.97
C ALA A 58 5.09 -7.05 -12.89
N LYS A 59 5.98 -8.06 -12.81
CA LYS A 59 5.85 -9.31 -13.57
C LYS A 59 4.64 -10.13 -13.12
N GLN A 60 4.38 -10.22 -11.82
CA GLN A 60 3.19 -10.88 -11.26
C GLN A 60 1.91 -10.22 -11.79
N VAL A 61 1.78 -8.89 -11.67
CA VAL A 61 0.61 -8.15 -12.19
C VAL A 61 0.45 -8.33 -13.70
N PHE A 62 1.55 -8.31 -14.47
CA PHE A 62 1.50 -8.57 -15.90
C PHE A 62 0.93 -9.96 -16.22
N ASN A 63 1.41 -11.00 -15.55
CA ASN A 63 0.93 -12.36 -15.74
C ASN A 63 -0.53 -12.53 -15.32
N ILE A 64 -0.93 -11.92 -14.19
CA ILE A 64 -2.31 -11.93 -13.71
C ILE A 64 -3.23 -11.28 -14.75
N LYS A 65 -2.88 -10.09 -15.25
CA LYS A 65 -3.66 -9.42 -16.30
C LYS A 65 -3.78 -10.25 -17.57
N LYS A 66 -2.72 -10.98 -17.94
CA LYS A 66 -2.75 -11.89 -19.10
C LYS A 66 -3.69 -13.08 -18.90
N GLN A 67 -3.81 -13.58 -17.67
CA GLN A 67 -4.64 -14.75 -17.34
C GLN A 67 -6.11 -14.37 -17.09
N ILE A 68 -6.34 -13.28 -16.37
CA ILE A 68 -7.68 -12.84 -15.95
C ILE A 68 -8.36 -11.99 -17.03
N GLY A 69 -7.58 -11.25 -17.82
CA GLY A 69 -8.11 -10.35 -18.85
C GLY A 69 -8.44 -8.95 -18.32
N ALA A 70 -9.33 -8.25 -19.03
CA ALA A 70 -9.80 -6.93 -18.65
C ALA A 70 -10.82 -7.01 -17.51
N ILE A 71 -10.96 -5.90 -16.77
CA ILE A 71 -11.95 -5.79 -15.69
C ILE A 71 -13.33 -5.61 -16.33
N PRO A 72 -14.36 -6.35 -15.92
CA PRO A 72 -15.72 -6.14 -16.40
C PRO A 72 -16.24 -4.73 -16.09
N ASP A 73 -17.05 -4.16 -16.98
CA ASP A 73 -17.59 -2.80 -16.81
C ASP A 73 -18.47 -2.63 -15.56
N ASN A 74 -19.11 -3.70 -15.10
CA ASN A 74 -19.96 -3.75 -13.91
C ASN A 74 -19.27 -4.41 -12.70
N HIS A 75 -17.94 -4.44 -12.68
CA HIS A 75 -17.18 -5.02 -11.58
C HIS A 75 -17.48 -4.31 -10.25
N VAL A 76 -17.58 -5.09 -9.17
CA VAL A 76 -17.67 -4.60 -7.79
C VAL A 76 -16.47 -5.10 -7.01
N CYS A 77 -15.99 -4.30 -6.08
CA CYS A 77 -14.81 -4.67 -5.28
C CYS A 77 -15.01 -6.01 -4.56
N ASP A 78 -14.13 -6.99 -4.79
CA ASP A 78 -14.20 -8.31 -4.14
C ASP A 78 -14.06 -8.25 -2.60
N CYS A 79 -13.61 -7.11 -2.06
CA CYS A 79 -13.46 -6.89 -0.62
C CYS A 79 -14.64 -6.13 0.01
N CYS A 80 -15.06 -5.00 -0.56
CA CYS A 80 -16.10 -4.14 0.04
C CYS A 80 -17.44 -4.14 -0.70
N GLY A 81 -17.54 -4.81 -1.84
CA GLY A 81 -18.78 -4.92 -2.63
C GLY A 81 -19.24 -3.64 -3.33
N ARG A 82 -18.43 -2.57 -3.32
CA ARG A 82 -18.79 -1.29 -3.94
C ARG A 82 -18.40 -1.23 -5.41
N ASP A 83 -19.22 -0.58 -6.23
CA ASP A 83 -18.94 -0.26 -7.63
C ASP A 83 -18.01 0.97 -7.78
N GLU A 84 -17.51 1.18 -9.00
CA GLU A 84 -16.59 2.29 -9.30
C GLU A 84 -17.18 3.68 -9.00
N PRO A 85 -18.42 4.03 -9.40
CA PRO A 85 -19.03 5.31 -9.06
C PRO A 85 -19.11 5.57 -7.54
N THR A 86 -19.52 4.58 -6.76
CA THR A 86 -19.61 4.70 -5.29
C THR A 86 -18.23 4.91 -4.68
N ILE A 87 -17.21 4.19 -5.16
CA ILE A 87 -15.83 4.33 -4.70
C ILE A 87 -15.29 5.73 -5.01
N LEU A 88 -15.46 6.21 -6.24
CA LEU A 88 -14.99 7.53 -6.66
C LEU A 88 -15.64 8.65 -5.82
N GLU A 89 -16.95 8.55 -5.59
CA GLU A 89 -17.70 9.54 -4.84
C GLU A 89 -17.36 9.51 -3.34
N GLN A 90 -17.29 8.33 -2.72
CA GLN A 90 -17.03 8.22 -1.29
C GLN A 90 -15.60 8.65 -0.92
N TYR A 91 -14.61 8.24 -1.71
CA TYR A 91 -13.20 8.47 -1.41
C TYR A 91 -12.61 9.69 -2.13
N LYS A 92 -13.42 10.38 -2.94
CA LYS A 92 -13.02 11.59 -3.68
C LYS A 92 -11.73 11.37 -4.49
N LEU A 93 -11.57 10.18 -5.07
CA LEU A 93 -10.35 9.78 -5.75
C LEU A 93 -10.16 10.52 -7.08
N PHE A 94 -8.90 10.62 -7.49
CA PHE A 94 -8.44 11.12 -8.79
C PHE A 94 -8.70 12.59 -9.12
N GLN A 95 -9.16 13.37 -8.15
CA GLN A 95 -9.23 14.83 -8.29
C GLN A 95 -7.83 15.38 -8.59
N ARG A 96 -7.65 15.92 -9.81
CA ARG A 96 -6.37 16.48 -10.29
C ARG A 96 -5.23 15.45 -10.41
N THR A 97 -5.53 14.18 -10.61
CA THR A 97 -4.51 13.13 -10.82
C THR A 97 -4.64 12.49 -12.20
N MET A 98 -3.55 11.88 -12.69
CA MET A 98 -3.52 11.16 -13.98
C MET A 98 -4.03 9.71 -13.89
N LYS A 99 -4.47 9.24 -12.71
CA LYS A 99 -4.82 7.84 -12.51
C LYS A 99 -6.22 7.55 -13.06
N LYS A 100 -6.35 6.46 -13.82
CA LYS A 100 -7.54 6.16 -14.66
C LYS A 100 -8.44 5.04 -14.14
N THR A 101 -8.09 4.40 -13.03
CA THR A 101 -8.86 3.26 -12.52
C THR A 101 -8.74 3.14 -11.01
N VAL A 102 -9.87 2.85 -10.36
CA VAL A 102 -9.94 2.51 -8.93
C VAL A 102 -9.46 1.09 -8.64
N TRP A 103 -9.37 0.25 -9.66
CA TRP A 103 -9.17 -1.19 -9.50
C TRP A 103 -7.71 -1.60 -9.38
N THR A 104 -7.49 -2.64 -8.58
CA THR A 104 -6.19 -3.25 -8.34
C THR A 104 -6.33 -4.78 -8.38
N TYR A 105 -5.37 -5.44 -9.02
CA TYR A 105 -5.28 -6.90 -9.04
C TYR A 105 -4.52 -7.33 -7.79
N ASP A 106 -5.24 -7.63 -6.73
CA ASP A 106 -4.66 -8.05 -5.46
C ASP A 106 -4.07 -9.44 -5.58
N HIS A 107 -2.86 -9.59 -5.06
CA HIS A 107 -2.11 -10.83 -5.11
C HIS A 107 -1.13 -10.90 -3.96
N ASP A 108 -0.85 -12.11 -3.52
CA ASP A 108 0.21 -12.37 -2.57
C ASP A 108 1.57 -12.05 -3.22
N TYR A 109 2.32 -11.12 -2.63
CA TYR A 109 3.59 -10.67 -3.21
C TYR A 109 4.69 -11.74 -3.15
N LYS A 110 4.59 -12.72 -2.25
CA LYS A 110 5.59 -13.80 -2.08
C LYS A 110 5.38 -14.90 -3.11
N THR A 111 4.14 -15.33 -3.28
CA THR A 111 3.74 -16.48 -4.10
C THR A 111 3.24 -16.08 -5.48
N GLY A 112 2.79 -14.84 -5.65
CA GLY A 112 2.09 -14.38 -6.85
C GLY A 112 0.65 -14.89 -6.95
N LYS A 113 0.11 -15.55 -5.91
CA LYS A 113 -1.26 -16.06 -5.90
C LYS A 113 -2.24 -14.90 -6.02
N PHE A 114 -3.03 -14.91 -7.09
CA PHE A 114 -4.12 -13.95 -7.28
C PHE A 114 -5.20 -14.15 -6.21
N LYS A 115 -5.66 -13.04 -5.61
CA LYS A 115 -6.67 -13.02 -4.55
C LYS A 115 -8.01 -12.48 -5.05
N GLY A 116 -7.98 -11.43 -5.88
CA GLY A 116 -9.18 -10.80 -6.42
C GLY A 116 -8.90 -9.43 -7.04
N ILE A 117 -9.94 -8.81 -7.60
CA ILE A 117 -9.93 -7.44 -8.09
C ILE A 117 -10.62 -6.56 -7.02
N ILE A 118 -9.82 -5.79 -6.31
CA ILE A 118 -10.30 -4.90 -5.24
C ILE A 118 -10.03 -3.43 -5.58
N CYS A 119 -10.73 -2.53 -4.92
CA CYS A 119 -10.51 -1.10 -5.08
C CYS A 119 -9.24 -0.63 -4.35
N GLN A 120 -8.64 0.47 -4.79
CA GLN A 120 -7.41 1.03 -4.22
C GLN A 120 -7.52 1.34 -2.72
N PRO A 121 -8.64 1.86 -2.18
CA PRO A 121 -8.82 1.99 -0.73
C PRO A 121 -8.70 0.65 0.01
N CYS A 122 -9.41 -0.39 -0.43
CA CYS A 122 -9.32 -1.74 0.16
C CYS A 122 -7.90 -2.28 0.09
N ASN A 123 -7.25 -2.19 -1.07
CA ASN A 123 -5.85 -2.64 -1.23
C ASN A 123 -4.89 -1.91 -0.28
N SER A 124 -5.08 -0.60 -0.06
CA SER A 124 -4.27 0.15 0.91
C SER A 124 -4.52 -0.31 2.35
N VAL A 125 -5.78 -0.56 2.73
CA VAL A 125 -6.12 -1.07 4.07
C VAL A 125 -5.50 -2.43 4.30
N VAL A 126 -5.71 -3.38 3.39
CA VAL A 126 -5.13 -4.74 3.47
C VAL A 126 -3.60 -4.67 3.57
N GLY A 127 -2.97 -3.85 2.73
CA GLY A 127 -1.51 -3.66 2.77
C GLY A 127 -1.00 -3.00 4.05
N ASN A 128 -1.77 -2.12 4.68
CA ASN A 128 -1.40 -1.53 5.98
C ASN A 128 -1.60 -2.50 7.14
N LEU A 129 -2.59 -3.38 7.03
CA LEU A 129 -2.80 -4.51 7.95
C LEU A 129 -1.78 -5.64 7.75
N GLN A 130 -0.95 -5.58 6.69
CA GLN A 130 0.08 -6.58 6.39
C GLN A 130 -0.46 -8.01 6.22
N ASP A 131 -1.69 -8.14 5.73
CA ASP A 131 -2.41 -9.43 5.68
C ASP A 131 -2.51 -10.13 7.07
N ASP A 132 -2.36 -9.40 8.18
CA ASP A 132 -2.44 -9.93 9.55
C ASP A 132 -3.86 -9.78 10.12
N ILE A 133 -4.57 -10.91 10.23
CA ILE A 133 -5.92 -10.97 10.79
C ILE A 133 -5.98 -10.53 12.26
N THR A 134 -4.93 -10.80 13.04
CA THR A 134 -4.87 -10.40 14.46
C THR A 134 -4.80 -8.88 14.57
N LEU A 135 -4.07 -8.23 13.66
CA LEU A 135 -4.03 -6.77 13.59
C LEU A 135 -5.37 -6.21 13.11
N ALA A 136 -5.99 -6.84 12.11
CA ALA A 136 -7.32 -6.44 11.62
C ALA A 136 -8.36 -6.45 12.75
N ASP A 137 -8.41 -7.52 13.56
CA ASP A 137 -9.33 -7.63 14.70
C ASP A 137 -9.10 -6.54 15.74
N LYS A 138 -7.84 -6.18 16.00
CA LYS A 138 -7.51 -5.07 16.92
C LYS A 138 -8.00 -3.73 16.38
N VAL A 139 -7.89 -3.49 15.07
CA VAL A 139 -8.40 -2.28 14.42
C VAL A 139 -9.92 -2.22 14.51
N VAL A 140 -10.63 -3.33 14.25
CA VAL A 140 -12.09 -3.40 14.39
C VAL A 140 -12.51 -3.07 15.82
N LYS A 141 -11.92 -3.72 16.83
CA LYS A 141 -12.20 -3.44 18.24
C LYS A 141 -11.94 -1.99 18.63
N TYR A 142 -10.88 -1.38 18.10
CA TYR A 142 -10.59 0.03 18.33
C TYR A 142 -11.69 0.93 17.74
N ILE A 143 -12.14 0.66 16.51
CA ILE A 143 -13.21 1.44 15.88
C ILE A 143 -14.51 1.30 16.70
N GLN A 144 -14.92 0.08 17.01
CA GLN A 144 -16.14 -0.18 17.80
C GLN A 144 -16.13 0.59 19.13
N ARG A 145 -15.01 0.58 19.86
CA ARG A 145 -14.90 1.28 21.14
C ARG A 145 -15.04 2.81 21.06
N ASN A 146 -14.71 3.42 19.92
CA ASN A 146 -14.62 4.89 19.81
C ASN A 146 -15.71 5.51 18.92
N TYR A 147 -16.51 4.69 18.23
CA TYR A 147 -17.50 5.14 17.25
C TYR A 147 -18.87 4.44 17.39
N GLU A 148 -19.06 3.65 18.46
CA GLU A 148 -20.38 3.31 19.02
C GLU A 148 -20.73 4.29 20.15
#